data_AF-A0A965VHL0-F1
#
_entry.id   AF-A0A965VHL0-F1
#
_cell.length_a   1.000
_cell.length_b   1.000
_cell.length_c   1.000
_cell.angle_alpha   90.00
_cell.angle_beta   90.00
_cell.angle_gamma   90.00
#
_symmetry.space_group_name_H-M   'P 1'
#
loop_
_entity.id
_entity.type
_entity.pdbx_description
1 polymer ?
#
loop_
_entity_poly.entity_id
_entity_poly.type
_entity_poly.pdbx_seq_one_letter_code
_entity_poly.pdbx_strand_id
1 'polypeptide(L)'
;MYNNLFCNTIYFSDAIGNLGEHFELIAIKSSGISLIRFMQPLFILLSILSVGAFVFNNNVIPAANLKAFSLLYDMRNSKPTLNIKAGQFSKGLEGYTIRIGEKGNDGKTIKNVLIYDQSSGMGNDRVIVAESGEMIPSEDGHYLTFRLRNGCKYEEKLNTGGPAANEQTRMYFKQWDKIFDLSSFKLNRTNQDLFKGAYQMMNISQLNESIDSVKKYDIKIQQNIESFVNPYLYIFNYKTSANYTRYYKQLATTKTKIKYSSSILSMMKDSIKNACLQQSLSNCRNIKGLLDINVSDASIQNDNLLKYKIEWHRKFTLSFACLLLFLIGAPLGSIIRKGGLGMPMLFSICFFLVFHIISIVGEKLSHSGALPPFAGMWLATSMLLPIALFLINKAKKDSQVFNLDTYKVFFKRIQQLFNKSK
;
A
#
# COMPACT_ATOMS: atom_id res chain seq x y z
N MET A 1 1.59 19.74 0.14
CA MET A 1 0.46 20.60 -0.27
C MET A 1 -0.64 20.65 0.78
N TYR A 2 -1.13 19.52 1.30
CA TYR A 2 -2.19 19.51 2.31
C TYR A 2 -1.82 20.27 3.58
N ASN A 3 -0.61 20.07 4.10
CA ASN A 3 -0.11 20.86 5.24
C ASN A 3 -0.13 22.37 4.97
N ASN A 4 0.06 22.80 3.71
CA ASN A 4 0.00 24.22 3.34
C ASN A 4 -1.44 24.73 3.23
N LEU A 5 -2.38 23.92 2.69
CA LEU A 5 -3.80 24.29 2.70
C LEU A 5 -4.36 24.35 4.12
N PHE A 6 -3.94 23.42 5.00
CA PHE A 6 -4.28 23.44 6.41
C PHE A 6 -3.66 24.65 7.13
N CYS A 7 -2.42 25.01 6.83
CA CYS A 7 -1.81 26.25 7.31
C CYS A 7 -2.65 27.46 6.90
N ASN A 8 -3.09 27.55 5.63
CA ASN A 8 -3.94 28.65 5.16
C ASN A 8 -5.26 28.73 5.94
N THR A 9 -5.93 27.61 6.21
CA THR A 9 -7.14 27.61 7.05
C THR A 9 -6.88 28.08 8.49
N ILE A 10 -5.70 27.76 9.04
CA ILE A 10 -5.27 28.22 10.36
C ILE A 10 -5.00 29.73 10.34
N TYR A 11 -4.33 30.25 9.31
CA TYR A 11 -4.10 31.69 9.13
C TYR A 11 -5.41 32.49 9.00
N PHE A 12 -6.42 31.95 8.31
CA PHE A 12 -7.73 32.60 8.26
C PHE A 12 -8.43 32.63 9.62
N SER A 13 -8.30 31.57 10.41
CA SER A 13 -8.81 31.55 11.80
C SER A 13 -8.10 32.58 12.67
N ASP A 14 -6.79 32.74 12.47
CA ASP A 14 -5.97 33.71 13.18
C ASP A 14 -6.35 35.15 12.81
N ALA A 15 -6.52 35.43 11.51
CA ALA A 15 -7.00 36.72 11.04
C ALA A 15 -8.34 37.12 11.69
N ILE A 16 -9.30 36.18 11.77
CA ILE A 16 -10.58 36.42 12.45
C ILE A 16 -10.40 36.65 13.95
N GLY A 17 -9.46 35.94 14.59
CA GLY A 17 -9.08 36.15 15.98
C GLY A 17 -8.53 37.56 16.21
N ASN A 18 -7.62 38.00 15.33
CA ASN A 18 -7.00 39.33 15.38
C ASN A 18 -8.03 40.46 15.23
N LEU A 19 -8.99 40.33 14.29
CA LEU A 19 -10.12 41.25 14.18
C LEU A 19 -10.97 41.28 15.48
N GLY A 20 -11.06 40.15 16.18
CA GLY A 20 -11.74 40.05 17.47
C GLY A 20 -11.00 40.75 18.60
N GLU A 21 -9.67 40.71 18.62
CA GLU A 21 -8.82 41.38 19.63
C GLU A 21 -8.81 42.91 19.44
N HIS A 22 -8.77 43.39 18.20
CA HIS A 22 -8.80 44.82 17.89
C HIS A 22 -10.19 45.47 17.96
N PHE A 23 -11.20 44.77 18.49
CA PHE A 23 -12.60 45.22 18.58
C PHE A 23 -13.27 45.54 17.24
N GLU A 24 -12.63 45.28 16.09
CA GLU A 24 -13.21 45.48 14.75
C GLU A 24 -14.43 44.57 14.51
N LEU A 25 -14.33 43.33 14.99
CA LEU A 25 -15.39 42.33 14.88
C LEU A 25 -16.63 42.73 15.72
N ILE A 26 -16.43 43.49 16.79
CA ILE A 26 -17.51 44.07 17.61
C ILE A 26 -18.12 45.29 16.89
N ALA A 27 -17.29 46.15 16.30
CA ALA A 27 -17.76 47.30 15.51
C ALA A 27 -18.68 46.86 14.35
N ILE A 28 -18.28 45.82 13.60
CA ILE A 28 -19.07 45.24 12.51
C ILE A 28 -20.43 44.72 13.00
N LYS A 29 -20.46 44.02 14.14
CA LYS A 29 -21.70 43.53 14.74
C LYS A 29 -22.61 44.68 15.19
N SER A 30 -22.05 45.74 15.76
CA SER A 30 -22.81 46.94 16.17
C SER A 30 -23.41 47.69 14.98
N SER A 31 -22.83 47.59 13.79
CA SER A 31 -23.42 48.09 12.54
C SER A 31 -24.57 47.23 11.99
N GLY A 32 -25.02 46.20 12.72
CA GLY A 32 -26.12 45.32 12.32
C GLY A 32 -25.73 44.20 11.34
N ILE A 33 -24.44 44.03 11.05
CA ILE A 33 -23.96 42.96 10.17
C ILE A 33 -23.76 41.69 11.01
N SER A 34 -24.45 40.62 10.63
CA SER A 34 -24.27 39.32 11.30
C SER A 34 -22.89 38.73 11.00
N LEU A 35 -22.30 38.03 11.99
CA LEU A 35 -21.01 37.34 11.85
C LEU A 35 -20.97 36.38 10.66
N ILE A 36 -22.08 35.69 10.41
CA ILE A 36 -22.21 34.73 9.30
C ILE A 36 -22.10 35.44 7.96
N ARG A 37 -22.73 36.62 7.79
CA ARG A 37 -22.65 37.41 6.56
C ARG A 37 -21.23 37.92 6.32
N PHE A 38 -20.53 38.32 7.37
CA PHE A 38 -19.11 38.70 7.27
C PHE A 38 -18.21 37.53 6.85
N MET A 39 -18.50 36.31 7.32
CA MET A 39 -17.72 35.11 6.98
C MET A 39 -18.05 34.49 5.62
N GLN A 40 -19.17 34.85 4.98
CA GLN A 40 -19.57 34.34 3.66
C GLN A 40 -18.51 34.51 2.56
N PRO A 41 -17.92 35.69 2.31
CA PRO A 41 -16.89 35.85 1.27
C PRO A 41 -15.66 34.97 1.52
N LEU A 42 -15.26 34.81 2.78
CA LEU A 42 -14.16 33.91 3.18
C LEU A 42 -14.51 32.44 2.91
N PHE A 43 -15.74 32.03 3.20
CA PHE A 43 -16.22 30.69 2.93
C PHE A 43 -16.27 30.37 1.42
N ILE A 44 -16.67 31.34 0.58
CA ILE A 44 -16.66 31.20 -0.88
C ILE A 44 -15.23 31.02 -1.39
N LEU A 45 -14.30 31.85 -0.94
CA LEU A 45 -12.88 31.75 -1.30
C LEU A 45 -12.31 30.37 -0.92
N LEU A 46 -12.64 29.87 0.28
CA LEU A 46 -12.21 28.55 0.73
C LEU A 46 -12.87 27.40 -0.01
N SER A 47 -14.11 27.57 -0.45
CA SER A 47 -14.79 26.60 -1.32
C SER A 47 -14.08 26.49 -2.67
N ILE A 48 -13.69 27.62 -3.27
CA ILE A 48 -12.89 27.65 -4.50
C ILE A 48 -11.54 26.96 -4.29
N LEU A 49 -10.84 27.26 -3.18
CA LEU A 49 -9.58 26.61 -2.85
C LEU A 49 -9.73 25.10 -2.61
N SER A 50 -10.82 24.66 -1.99
CA SER A 50 -11.12 23.25 -1.74
C SER A 50 -11.36 22.48 -3.05
N VAL A 51 -12.11 23.08 -4.00
CA VAL A 51 -12.29 22.50 -5.34
C VAL A 51 -10.97 22.46 -6.11
N GLY A 52 -10.17 23.53 -6.05
CA GLY A 52 -8.84 23.55 -6.66
C GLY A 52 -7.92 22.47 -6.08
N ALA A 53 -7.95 22.28 -4.76
CA ALA A 53 -7.21 21.22 -4.07
C ALA A 53 -7.70 19.83 -4.46
N PHE A 54 -9.01 19.64 -4.67
CA PHE A 54 -9.58 18.38 -5.17
C PHE A 54 -9.06 18.06 -6.57
N VAL A 55 -9.10 19.02 -7.50
CA VAL A 55 -8.61 18.83 -8.87
C VAL A 55 -7.11 18.51 -8.86
N PHE A 56 -6.34 19.19 -8.03
CA PHE A 56 -4.91 18.92 -7.87
C PHE A 56 -4.64 17.51 -7.31
N ASN A 57 -5.39 17.11 -6.28
CA ASN A 57 -5.31 15.77 -5.68
C ASN A 57 -5.71 14.67 -6.68
N ASN A 58 -6.70 14.94 -7.51
CA ASN A 58 -7.19 13.97 -8.47
C ASN A 58 -6.27 13.81 -9.68
N ASN A 59 -5.65 14.89 -10.16
CA ASN A 59 -4.94 14.88 -11.44
C ASN A 59 -3.42 15.02 -11.30
N VAL A 60 -2.96 15.97 -10.48
CA VAL A 60 -1.54 16.34 -10.41
C VAL A 60 -0.75 15.42 -9.50
N ILE A 61 -1.27 15.13 -8.30
CA ILE A 61 -0.58 14.24 -7.35
C ILE A 61 -0.36 12.84 -7.91
N PRO A 62 -1.34 12.18 -8.56
CA PRO A 62 -1.13 10.84 -9.11
C PRO A 62 -0.07 10.83 -10.21
N ALA A 63 -0.07 11.84 -11.09
CA ALA A 63 0.94 11.99 -12.14
C ALA A 63 2.34 12.28 -11.56
N ALA A 64 2.42 13.09 -10.51
CA ALA A 64 3.68 13.37 -9.82
C ALA A 64 4.21 12.13 -9.09
N ASN A 65 3.35 11.40 -8.37
CA ASN A 65 3.69 10.15 -7.71
C ASN A 65 4.21 9.12 -8.71
N LEU A 66 3.52 8.97 -9.85
CA LEU A 66 3.96 8.03 -10.88
C LEU A 66 5.39 8.32 -11.35
N LYS A 67 5.70 9.58 -11.67
CA LYS A 67 7.04 9.99 -12.09
C LYS A 67 8.08 9.84 -10.97
N ALA A 68 7.70 10.18 -9.74
CA ALA A 68 8.58 10.06 -8.58
C ALA A 68 8.94 8.60 -8.28
N PHE A 69 7.95 7.70 -8.30
CA PHE A 69 8.17 6.27 -8.07
C PHE A 69 8.96 5.62 -9.19
N SER A 70 8.67 5.93 -10.46
CA SER A 70 9.48 5.41 -11.57
C SER A 70 10.94 5.86 -11.45
N LEU A 71 11.18 7.12 -11.11
CA LEU A 71 12.53 7.65 -10.90
C LEU A 71 13.23 7.00 -9.69
N LEU A 72 12.51 6.80 -8.58
CA LEU A 72 13.06 6.10 -7.40
C LEU A 72 13.43 4.66 -7.72
N TYR A 73 12.61 3.97 -8.49
CA TYR A 73 12.88 2.60 -8.95
C TYR A 73 14.10 2.55 -9.86
N ASP A 74 14.15 3.47 -10.84
CA ASP A 74 15.29 3.66 -11.74
C ASP A 74 16.60 3.92 -10.95
N MET A 75 16.57 4.83 -9.96
CA MET A 75 17.74 5.11 -9.10
C MET A 75 18.17 3.93 -8.25
N ARG A 76 17.22 3.16 -7.70
CA ARG A 76 17.52 1.97 -6.89
C ARG A 76 18.23 0.90 -7.73
N ASN A 77 17.83 0.76 -8.98
CA ASN A 77 18.39 -0.26 -9.87
C ASN A 77 19.67 0.18 -10.60
N SER A 78 19.91 1.48 -10.76
CA SER A 78 21.05 2.03 -11.53
C SER A 78 22.38 2.14 -10.78
N LYS A 79 22.43 1.87 -9.46
CA LYS A 79 23.67 1.99 -8.65
C LYS A 79 24.05 0.70 -7.93
N PRO A 80 24.52 -0.34 -8.64
CA PRO A 80 24.93 -1.61 -8.05
C PRO A 80 26.13 -1.47 -7.07
N THR A 81 27.01 -0.47 -7.26
CA THR A 81 28.14 -0.18 -6.35
C THR A 81 27.73 0.21 -4.93
N LEU A 82 26.51 0.76 -4.75
CA LEU A 82 25.98 1.15 -3.45
C LEU A 82 25.48 -0.05 -2.62
N ASN A 83 25.27 -1.20 -3.27
CA ASN A 83 24.60 -2.35 -2.66
C ASN A 83 25.56 -3.45 -2.18
N ILE A 84 26.87 -3.35 -2.46
CA ILE A 84 27.87 -4.30 -1.97
C ILE A 84 28.33 -3.86 -0.57
N LYS A 85 27.79 -4.53 0.46
CA LYS A 85 28.15 -4.31 1.87
C LYS A 85 29.31 -5.22 2.28
N ALA A 86 30.21 -4.69 3.12
CA ALA A 86 31.27 -5.50 3.72
C ALA A 86 30.68 -6.62 4.59
N GLY A 87 31.33 -7.78 4.59
CA GLY A 87 30.95 -8.96 5.38
C GLY A 87 29.76 -9.76 4.85
N GLN A 88 29.11 -9.38 3.73
CA GLN A 88 27.94 -10.07 3.20
C GLN A 88 28.13 -10.51 1.74
N PHE A 89 27.55 -11.65 1.38
CA PHE A 89 27.47 -12.09 -0.02
C PHE A 89 26.44 -11.25 -0.76
N SER A 90 26.88 -10.54 -1.80
CA SER A 90 26.07 -9.64 -2.60
C SER A 90 25.90 -10.20 -4.01
N LYS A 91 24.65 -10.33 -4.46
CA LYS A 91 24.27 -10.72 -5.84
C LYS A 91 23.99 -9.50 -6.71
N GLY A 92 24.75 -8.43 -6.51
CA GLY A 92 24.49 -7.12 -7.14
C GLY A 92 24.85 -7.05 -8.62
N LEU A 93 25.57 -8.04 -9.16
CA LEU A 93 26.00 -8.13 -10.56
C LEU A 93 25.49 -9.47 -11.12
N GLU A 94 24.85 -9.43 -12.29
CA GLU A 94 24.24 -10.61 -12.90
C GLU A 94 25.31 -11.67 -13.22
N GLY A 95 25.05 -12.93 -12.82
CA GLY A 95 26.00 -14.04 -13.00
C GLY A 95 27.17 -14.06 -12.00
N TYR A 96 27.20 -13.16 -11.00
CA TYR A 96 28.28 -13.13 -10.00
C TYR A 96 27.76 -13.01 -8.56
N THR A 97 28.37 -13.77 -7.65
CA THR A 97 28.18 -13.58 -6.21
C THR A 97 29.48 -13.09 -5.60
N ILE A 98 29.47 -11.88 -5.02
CA ILE A 98 30.68 -11.22 -4.52
C ILE A 98 30.59 -11.07 -3.01
N ARG A 99 31.64 -11.45 -2.29
CA ARG A 99 31.85 -11.10 -0.88
C ARG A 99 33.10 -10.26 -0.74
N ILE A 100 32.95 -9.16 -0.03
CA ILE A 100 34.05 -8.27 0.35
C ILE A 100 34.14 -8.34 1.86
N GLY A 101 35.28 -8.79 2.41
CA GLY A 101 35.44 -8.86 3.86
C GLY A 101 35.43 -7.48 4.49
N GLU A 102 36.26 -6.56 3.97
CA GLU A 102 36.36 -5.18 4.46
C GLU A 102 36.36 -4.19 3.31
N LYS A 103 35.74 -3.02 3.54
CA LYS A 103 35.71 -1.91 2.61
C LYS A 103 36.30 -0.69 3.31
N GLY A 104 37.30 -0.05 2.70
CA GLY A 104 37.93 1.14 3.25
C GLY A 104 36.98 2.34 3.28
N ASN A 105 37.30 3.33 4.12
CA ASN A 105 36.50 4.55 4.31
C ASN A 105 36.31 5.35 3.00
N ASP A 106 37.23 5.22 2.05
CA ASP A 106 37.19 5.86 0.74
C ASP A 106 36.17 5.22 -0.22
N GLY A 107 35.56 4.09 0.18
CA GLY A 107 34.55 3.39 -0.58
C GLY A 107 35.05 2.65 -1.84
N LYS A 108 36.33 2.80 -2.20
CA LYS A 108 37.00 2.18 -3.36
C LYS A 108 37.86 0.98 -2.99
N THR A 109 38.59 1.06 -1.89
CA THR A 109 39.52 0.01 -1.43
C THR A 109 38.76 -1.15 -0.81
N ILE A 110 39.09 -2.38 -1.21
CA ILE A 110 38.42 -3.61 -0.78
C ILE A 110 39.46 -4.65 -0.34
N LYS A 111 39.14 -5.43 0.69
CA LYS A 111 39.99 -6.52 1.19
C LYS A 111 39.20 -7.81 1.36
N ASN A 112 39.90 -8.94 1.31
CA ASN A 112 39.33 -10.28 1.43
C ASN A 112 38.18 -10.49 0.45
N VAL A 113 38.51 -10.38 -0.84
CA VAL A 113 37.55 -10.42 -1.94
C VAL A 113 37.37 -11.87 -2.39
N LEU A 114 36.12 -12.30 -2.46
CA LEU A 114 35.71 -13.61 -2.96
C LEU A 114 34.64 -13.42 -4.01
N ILE A 115 34.88 -13.89 -5.23
CA ILE A 115 33.95 -13.77 -6.36
C ILE A 115 33.65 -15.17 -6.87
N TYR A 116 32.38 -15.54 -6.82
CA TYR A 116 31.85 -16.70 -7.54
C TYR A 116 31.36 -16.23 -8.90
N ASP A 117 31.91 -16.81 -9.96
CA ASP A 117 31.47 -16.59 -11.34
C ASP A 117 30.53 -17.73 -11.72
N GLN A 118 29.24 -17.43 -11.82
CA GLN A 118 28.16 -18.35 -12.15
C GLN A 118 27.64 -18.11 -13.57
N SER A 119 28.38 -17.36 -14.40
CA SER A 119 27.95 -16.98 -15.75
C SER A 119 27.76 -18.18 -16.70
N SER A 120 28.39 -19.32 -16.40
CA SER A 120 28.27 -20.58 -17.16
C SER A 120 26.95 -21.32 -16.90
N GLY A 121 26.17 -20.94 -15.88
CA GLY A 121 24.94 -21.63 -15.49
C GLY A 121 25.15 -23.01 -14.85
N MET A 122 26.40 -23.47 -14.71
CA MET A 122 26.77 -24.80 -14.20
C MET A 122 27.22 -24.79 -12.73
N GLY A 123 26.73 -23.84 -11.93
CA GLY A 123 27.04 -23.73 -10.50
C GLY A 123 28.27 -22.88 -10.19
N ASN A 124 29.02 -23.22 -9.15
CA ASN A 124 30.19 -22.47 -8.66
C ASN A 124 31.51 -23.05 -9.23
N ASP A 125 31.56 -23.27 -10.54
CA ASP A 125 32.71 -23.87 -11.23
C ASP A 125 33.93 -22.93 -11.29
N ARG A 126 33.73 -21.63 -11.07
CA ARG A 126 34.78 -20.60 -11.10
C ARG A 126 34.75 -19.74 -9.84
N VAL A 127 35.88 -19.71 -9.13
CA VAL A 127 36.04 -18.93 -7.89
C VAL A 127 37.30 -18.09 -7.97
N ILE A 128 37.18 -16.79 -7.68
CA ILE A 128 38.32 -15.88 -7.58
C ILE A 128 38.45 -15.42 -6.13
N VAL A 129 39.65 -15.56 -5.58
CA VAL A 129 40.01 -15.09 -4.23
C VAL A 129 41.13 -14.06 -4.36
N ALA A 130 41.03 -12.94 -3.65
CA ALA A 130 42.09 -11.94 -3.59
C ALA A 130 42.20 -11.32 -2.21
N GLU A 131 43.43 -11.04 -1.79
CA GLU A 131 43.72 -10.44 -0.49
C GLU A 131 43.27 -8.97 -0.43
N SER A 132 43.53 -8.21 -1.51
CA SER A 132 43.16 -6.80 -1.62
C SER A 132 42.74 -6.44 -3.04
N GLY A 133 42.10 -5.29 -3.19
CA GLY A 133 41.78 -4.73 -4.49
C GLY A 133 41.15 -3.35 -4.42
N GLU A 134 40.84 -2.81 -5.59
CA GLU A 134 40.19 -1.52 -5.77
C GLU A 134 39.00 -1.65 -6.72
N MET A 135 37.89 -1.00 -6.37
CA MET A 135 36.72 -0.85 -7.23
C MET A 135 36.84 0.46 -8.00
N ILE A 136 37.07 0.35 -9.30
CA ILE A 136 37.29 1.47 -10.21
C ILE A 136 36.08 1.56 -11.16
N PRO A 137 35.13 2.47 -10.92
CA PRO A 137 34.10 2.76 -11.90
C PRO A 137 34.71 3.48 -13.11
N SER A 138 34.27 3.12 -14.31
CA SER A 138 34.58 3.85 -15.54
C SER A 138 33.96 5.26 -15.51
N GLU A 139 34.59 6.25 -16.16
CA GLU A 139 34.08 7.64 -16.25
C GLU A 139 32.68 7.71 -16.85
N ASP A 140 32.38 6.83 -17.82
CA ASP A 140 31.07 6.71 -18.45
C ASP A 140 30.05 5.87 -17.64
N GLY A 141 30.49 5.28 -16.52
CA GLY A 141 29.67 4.41 -15.66
C GLY A 141 29.27 3.06 -16.29
N HIS A 142 29.80 2.72 -17.47
CA HIS A 142 29.47 1.49 -18.20
C HIS A 142 30.18 0.24 -17.68
N TYR A 143 31.32 0.42 -17.02
CA TYR A 143 32.11 -0.68 -16.50
C TYR A 143 32.49 -0.44 -15.06
N LEU A 144 32.49 -1.50 -14.27
CA LEU A 144 33.09 -1.51 -12.94
C LEU A 144 34.26 -2.48 -12.96
N THR A 145 35.46 -1.96 -12.78
CA THR A 145 36.68 -2.78 -12.78
C THR A 145 37.07 -3.09 -11.34
N PHE A 146 37.17 -4.38 -11.02
CA PHE A 146 37.77 -4.85 -9.78
C PHE A 146 39.23 -5.15 -10.08
N ARG A 147 40.11 -4.24 -9.67
CA ARG A 147 41.55 -4.46 -9.72
C ARG A 147 41.97 -5.23 -8.48
N LEU A 148 42.08 -6.54 -8.62
CA LEU A 148 42.43 -7.45 -7.53
C LEU A 148 43.93 -7.66 -7.46
N ARG A 149 44.47 -7.77 -6.24
CA ARG A 149 45.90 -7.97 -5.97
C ARG A 149 46.10 -9.19 -5.08
N ASN A 150 47.19 -9.91 -5.34
CA ASN A 150 47.60 -11.13 -4.62
C ASN A 150 46.44 -12.13 -4.46
N GLY A 151 46.09 -12.80 -5.56
CA GLY A 151 44.95 -13.69 -5.58
C GLY A 151 45.16 -14.96 -6.40
N CYS A 152 44.14 -15.82 -6.37
CA CYS A 152 44.09 -17.06 -7.11
C CYS A 152 42.70 -17.23 -7.74
N LYS A 153 42.68 -17.63 -9.01
CA LYS A 153 41.47 -18.07 -9.72
C LYS A 153 41.47 -19.60 -9.76
N TYR A 154 40.38 -20.18 -9.29
CA TYR A 154 40.06 -21.61 -9.35
C TYR A 154 39.02 -21.82 -10.45
N GLU A 155 39.23 -22.83 -11.28
CA GLU A 155 38.28 -23.24 -12.33
C GLU A 155 38.21 -24.76 -12.38
N GLU A 156 37.00 -25.31 -12.25
CA GLU A 156 36.72 -26.74 -12.33
C GLU A 156 35.98 -27.04 -13.64
N LYS A 157 36.48 -27.99 -14.43
CA LYS A 157 35.76 -28.46 -15.62
C LYS A 157 35.01 -29.75 -15.29
N LEU A 158 33.68 -29.69 -15.39
CA LEU A 158 32.83 -30.88 -15.33
C LEU A 158 32.89 -31.62 -16.67
N ASN A 159 33.59 -32.75 -16.71
CA ASN A 159 33.67 -33.60 -17.89
C ASN A 159 32.40 -34.46 -18.00
N THR A 160 31.61 -34.29 -19.07
CA THR A 160 30.33 -34.98 -19.26
C THR A 160 30.46 -36.39 -19.89
N GLY A 161 31.67 -36.98 -19.89
CA GLY A 161 32.00 -38.08 -20.81
C GLY A 161 32.88 -39.22 -20.27
N GLY A 162 32.92 -39.48 -18.95
CA GLY A 162 33.57 -40.70 -18.40
C GLY A 162 34.21 -40.50 -17.02
N PRO A 163 34.76 -41.56 -16.40
CA PRO A 163 35.41 -41.52 -15.08
C PRO A 163 36.83 -40.92 -15.17
N ALA A 164 36.95 -39.76 -15.81
CA ALA A 164 38.17 -38.97 -15.84
C ALA A 164 38.02 -37.86 -14.78
N ALA A 165 39.00 -37.81 -13.87
CA ALA A 165 39.05 -36.90 -12.73
C ALA A 165 38.68 -35.45 -13.13
N ASN A 166 37.87 -34.78 -12.29
CA ASN A 166 37.56 -33.36 -12.43
C ASN A 166 38.87 -32.57 -12.58
N GLU A 167 39.08 -31.95 -13.74
CA GLU A 167 40.26 -31.14 -13.98
C GLU A 167 40.10 -29.80 -13.24
N GLN A 168 40.98 -29.55 -12.28
CA GLN A 168 41.07 -28.27 -11.57
C GLN A 168 42.22 -27.45 -12.11
N THR A 169 41.93 -26.24 -12.59
CA THR A 169 42.94 -25.25 -12.96
C THR A 169 43.04 -24.19 -11.89
N ARG A 170 44.27 -23.88 -11.44
CA ARG A 170 44.55 -22.81 -10.49
C ARG A 170 45.52 -21.80 -11.11
N MET A 171 45.14 -20.53 -11.12
CA MET A 171 45.94 -19.44 -11.66
C MET A 171 46.19 -18.39 -10.58
N TYR A 172 47.45 -18.28 -10.15
CA TYR A 172 47.89 -17.26 -9.21
C TYR A 172 48.24 -15.97 -9.95
N PHE A 173 47.85 -14.83 -9.39
CA PHE A 173 48.10 -13.52 -9.97
C PHE A 173 48.56 -12.50 -8.92
N LYS A 174 49.55 -11.67 -9.31
CA LYS A 174 49.95 -10.49 -8.53
C LYS A 174 48.93 -9.37 -8.66
N GLN A 175 48.44 -9.16 -9.88
CA GLN A 175 47.36 -8.23 -10.18
C GLN A 175 46.48 -8.82 -11.28
N TRP A 176 45.17 -8.67 -11.13
CA TRP A 176 44.19 -9.12 -12.12
C TRP A 176 42.97 -8.20 -12.11
N ASP A 177 42.59 -7.72 -13.29
CA ASP A 177 41.47 -6.79 -13.47
C ASP A 177 40.24 -7.58 -13.96
N LYS A 178 39.20 -7.66 -13.13
CA LYS A 178 37.88 -8.18 -13.53
C LYS A 178 36.97 -7.02 -13.92
N ILE A 179 36.59 -6.96 -15.17
CA ILE A 179 35.68 -5.95 -15.69
C ILE A 179 34.26 -6.51 -15.61
N PHE A 180 33.37 -5.78 -14.94
CA PHE A 180 31.95 -6.04 -14.93
C PHE A 180 31.26 -5.05 -15.88
N ASP A 181 30.51 -5.59 -16.84
CA ASP A 181 29.65 -4.77 -17.69
C ASP A 181 28.43 -4.33 -16.88
N LEU A 182 28.27 -3.01 -16.75
CA LEU A 182 27.12 -2.39 -16.11
C LEU A 182 26.05 -1.96 -17.13
N SER A 183 26.22 -2.28 -18.41
CA SER A 183 25.28 -1.90 -19.48
C SER A 183 23.89 -2.51 -19.28
N SER A 184 23.78 -3.69 -18.65
CA SER A 184 22.49 -4.26 -18.23
C SER A 184 21.80 -3.46 -17.11
N PHE A 185 22.55 -2.65 -16.38
CA PHE A 185 22.05 -1.67 -15.39
C PHE A 185 21.82 -0.28 -15.99
N LYS A 186 21.94 -0.09 -17.32
CA LYS A 186 21.56 1.17 -17.96
C LYS A 186 20.10 1.47 -17.64
N LEU A 187 19.85 2.75 -17.38
CA LEU A 187 18.53 3.36 -17.28
C LEU A 187 17.72 3.16 -18.57
N ASN A 188 17.19 1.97 -18.79
CA ASN A 188 15.98 1.86 -19.57
C ASN A 188 14.90 2.47 -18.71
N ARG A 189 14.37 3.63 -19.10
CA ARG A 189 13.24 4.27 -18.40
C ARG A 189 12.22 3.19 -18.11
N THR A 190 12.06 2.84 -16.84
CA THR A 190 11.16 1.75 -16.48
C THR A 190 9.80 2.09 -17.03
N ASN A 191 9.17 1.14 -17.73
CA ASN A 191 7.88 1.41 -18.34
C ASN A 191 6.92 1.89 -17.24
N GLN A 192 6.49 3.14 -17.37
CA GLN A 192 5.59 3.81 -16.45
C GLN A 192 4.28 3.04 -16.28
N ASP A 193 3.88 2.27 -17.30
CA ASP A 193 2.71 1.39 -17.26
C ASP A 193 2.79 0.34 -16.16
N LEU A 194 3.99 -0.08 -15.74
CA LEU A 194 4.18 -1.04 -14.64
C LEU A 194 3.70 -0.48 -13.29
N PHE A 195 3.69 0.85 -13.13
CA PHE A 195 3.32 1.51 -11.89
C PHE A 195 1.91 2.13 -11.93
N LYS A 196 1.31 2.30 -13.12
CA LYS A 196 -0.05 2.84 -13.29
C LYS A 196 -1.11 2.06 -12.50
N GLY A 197 -0.88 0.77 -12.25
CA GLY A 197 -1.77 -0.10 -11.48
C GLY A 197 -1.80 0.16 -9.96
N ALA A 198 -0.86 0.95 -9.43
CA ALA A 198 -0.82 1.28 -8.01
C ALA A 198 -1.93 2.29 -7.67
N TYR A 199 -2.73 1.98 -6.64
CA TYR A 199 -3.86 2.79 -6.20
C TYR A 199 -3.52 4.27 -5.90
N GLN A 200 -2.28 4.54 -5.46
CA GLN A 200 -1.79 5.89 -5.14
C GLN A 200 -1.50 6.75 -6.38
N MET A 201 -1.41 6.12 -7.56
CA MET A 201 -1.08 6.75 -8.85
C MET A 201 -2.30 6.89 -9.75
N MET A 202 -3.49 6.53 -9.25
CA MET A 202 -4.74 6.61 -9.98
C MET A 202 -5.52 7.88 -9.66
N ASN A 203 -6.21 8.39 -10.68
CA ASN A 203 -7.30 9.35 -10.52
C ASN A 203 -8.62 8.62 -10.25
N ILE A 204 -9.70 9.36 -9.95
CA ILE A 204 -11.01 8.80 -9.65
C ILE A 204 -11.59 7.96 -10.79
N SER A 205 -11.40 8.37 -12.05
CA SER A 205 -11.89 7.61 -13.20
C SER A 205 -11.22 6.24 -13.30
N GLN A 206 -9.89 6.22 -13.14
CA GLN A 206 -9.08 5.00 -13.14
C GLN A 206 -9.39 4.11 -11.93
N LEU A 207 -9.64 4.71 -10.76
CA LEU A 207 -10.07 3.99 -9.56
C LEU A 207 -11.43 3.33 -9.77
N ASN A 208 -12.40 4.02 -10.39
CA ASN A 208 -13.72 3.45 -10.68
C ASN A 208 -13.60 2.25 -11.64
N GLU A 209 -12.82 2.40 -12.72
CA GLU A 209 -12.56 1.32 -13.67
C GLU A 209 -11.89 0.11 -12.99
N SER A 210 -10.93 0.36 -12.09
CA SER A 210 -10.26 -0.69 -11.32
C SER A 210 -11.22 -1.38 -10.35
N ILE A 211 -12.08 -0.63 -9.66
CA ILE A 211 -13.10 -1.17 -8.75
C ILE A 211 -14.09 -2.05 -9.53
N ASP A 212 -14.56 -1.60 -10.69
CA ASP A 212 -15.51 -2.35 -11.51
C ASP A 212 -14.86 -3.59 -12.13
N SER A 213 -13.58 -3.51 -12.49
CA SER A 213 -12.79 -4.65 -12.96
C SER A 213 -12.65 -5.73 -11.89
N VAL A 214 -12.32 -5.36 -10.65
CA VAL A 214 -12.23 -6.33 -9.54
C VAL A 214 -13.59 -6.94 -9.22
N LYS A 215 -14.68 -6.16 -9.22
CA LYS A 215 -16.04 -6.71 -9.03
C LYS A 215 -16.43 -7.70 -10.12
N LYS A 216 -16.14 -7.40 -11.39
CA LYS A 216 -16.41 -8.32 -12.51
C LYS A 216 -15.58 -9.60 -12.39
N TYR A 217 -14.33 -9.47 -11.95
CA TYR A 217 -13.45 -10.60 -11.70
C TYR A 217 -14.01 -11.53 -10.62
N ASP A 218 -14.51 -10.98 -9.51
CA ASP A 218 -15.11 -11.74 -8.41
C ASP A 218 -16.35 -12.54 -8.88
N ILE A 219 -17.25 -11.91 -9.66
CA ILE A 219 -18.40 -12.59 -10.27
C ILE A 219 -17.95 -13.71 -11.20
N LYS A 220 -16.91 -13.47 -12.00
CA LYS A 220 -16.37 -14.46 -12.94
C LYS A 220 -15.73 -15.64 -12.22
N ILE A 221 -15.04 -15.42 -11.11
CA ILE A 221 -14.52 -16.51 -10.25
C ILE A 221 -15.68 -17.35 -9.75
N GLN A 222 -16.70 -16.73 -9.15
CA GLN A 222 -17.85 -17.46 -8.61
C GLN A 222 -18.53 -18.35 -9.66
N GLN A 223 -18.67 -17.86 -10.89
CA GLN A 223 -19.23 -18.65 -12.00
C GLN A 223 -18.29 -19.76 -12.50
N ASN A 224 -16.97 -19.53 -12.47
CA ASN A 224 -16.00 -20.49 -12.99
C ASN A 224 -15.59 -21.57 -11.99
N ILE A 225 -15.81 -21.39 -10.68
CA ILE A 225 -15.52 -22.39 -9.64
C ILE A 225 -16.16 -23.73 -10.01
N GLU A 226 -17.41 -23.73 -10.47
CA GLU A 226 -18.08 -24.96 -10.93
C GLU A 226 -17.31 -25.63 -12.07
N SER A 227 -16.86 -24.85 -13.06
CA SER A 227 -16.09 -25.37 -14.19
C SER A 227 -14.72 -25.92 -13.79
N PHE A 228 -14.10 -25.39 -12.73
CA PHE A 228 -12.82 -25.87 -12.21
C PHE A 228 -12.94 -27.11 -11.33
N VAL A 229 -14.03 -27.23 -10.58
CA VAL A 229 -14.24 -28.34 -9.63
C VAL A 229 -14.89 -29.55 -10.31
N ASN A 230 -15.76 -29.33 -11.30
CA ASN A 230 -16.52 -30.37 -11.99
C ASN A 230 -15.64 -31.52 -12.57
N PRO A 231 -14.50 -31.27 -13.23
CA PRO A 231 -13.63 -32.34 -13.75
C PRO A 231 -13.07 -33.29 -12.68
N TYR A 232 -13.01 -32.86 -11.41
CA TYR A 232 -12.51 -33.68 -10.31
C TYR A 232 -13.62 -34.38 -9.52
N LEU A 233 -14.86 -33.86 -9.57
CA LEU A 233 -16.03 -34.48 -8.94
C LEU A 233 -16.64 -35.59 -9.81
N TYR A 234 -16.59 -35.45 -11.13
CA TYR A 234 -17.13 -36.43 -12.05
C TYR A 234 -16.00 -37.11 -12.81
N ILE A 235 -15.94 -38.45 -12.74
CA ILE A 235 -14.96 -39.30 -13.44
C ILE A 235 -15.03 -39.15 -14.97
N PHE A 236 -16.08 -38.52 -15.50
CA PHE A 236 -16.29 -38.37 -16.93
C PHE A 236 -16.17 -36.90 -17.34
N ASN A 237 -15.11 -36.57 -18.05
CA ASN A 237 -14.96 -35.30 -18.75
C ASN A 237 -15.84 -35.36 -20.02
N TYR A 238 -17.15 -35.15 -19.90
CA TYR A 238 -18.17 -35.54 -20.91
C TYR A 238 -18.71 -34.41 -21.80
N LYS A 239 -18.05 -33.25 -21.90
CA LYS A 239 -18.53 -32.17 -22.80
C LYS A 239 -18.46 -32.54 -24.30
N THR A 240 -17.82 -33.64 -24.69
CA THR A 240 -17.58 -34.02 -26.09
C THR A 240 -18.05 -35.43 -26.49
N SER A 241 -18.92 -36.08 -25.70
CA SER A 241 -19.46 -37.39 -26.08
C SER A 241 -20.99 -37.34 -26.22
N ALA A 242 -21.51 -37.78 -27.36
CA ALA A 242 -22.93 -37.97 -27.65
C ALA A 242 -23.68 -38.82 -26.58
N ASN A 243 -22.93 -39.50 -25.71
CA ASN A 243 -23.45 -40.28 -24.58
C ASN A 243 -23.96 -39.41 -23.42
N TYR A 244 -23.54 -38.14 -23.27
CA TYR A 244 -23.98 -37.26 -22.19
C TYR A 244 -25.51 -37.05 -22.18
N THR A 245 -26.07 -36.72 -23.35
CA THR A 245 -27.51 -36.48 -23.51
C THR A 245 -28.32 -37.76 -23.29
N ARG A 246 -27.75 -38.93 -23.59
CA ARG A 246 -28.37 -40.25 -23.39
C ARG A 246 -28.45 -40.61 -21.91
N TYR A 247 -27.36 -40.47 -21.15
CA TYR A 247 -27.32 -40.80 -19.72
C TYR A 247 -28.13 -39.80 -18.86
N TYR A 248 -28.12 -38.51 -19.18
CA TYR A 248 -28.92 -37.52 -18.43
C TYR A 248 -30.42 -37.72 -18.66
N LYS A 249 -30.85 -38.00 -19.91
CA LYS A 249 -32.24 -38.42 -20.18
C LYS A 249 -32.60 -39.68 -19.40
N GLN A 250 -31.71 -40.67 -19.36
CA GLN A 250 -31.95 -41.93 -18.68
C GLN A 250 -32.03 -41.77 -17.15
N LEU A 251 -31.19 -40.93 -16.55
CA LEU A 251 -31.26 -40.54 -15.13
C LEU A 251 -32.54 -39.76 -14.81
N ALA A 252 -32.94 -38.80 -15.66
CA ALA A 252 -34.20 -38.06 -15.50
C ALA A 252 -35.45 -38.95 -15.60
N THR A 253 -35.39 -40.05 -16.35
CA THR A 253 -36.46 -41.05 -16.44
C THR A 253 -36.41 -42.12 -15.33
N THR A 254 -35.32 -42.20 -14.58
CA THR A 254 -35.15 -43.20 -13.52
C THR A 254 -35.88 -42.74 -12.25
N LYS A 255 -37.09 -43.28 -12.04
CA LYS A 255 -37.92 -42.97 -10.85
C LYS A 255 -37.46 -43.67 -9.56
N THR A 256 -36.49 -44.56 -9.64
CA THR A 256 -35.99 -45.31 -8.48
C THR A 256 -35.01 -44.45 -7.69
N LYS A 257 -35.45 -43.93 -6.53
CA LYS A 257 -34.52 -43.50 -5.48
C LYS A 257 -33.77 -44.74 -5.01
N ILE A 258 -32.55 -44.95 -5.51
CA ILE A 258 -31.65 -45.97 -4.97
C ILE A 258 -31.40 -45.61 -3.50
N LYS A 259 -31.90 -46.43 -2.58
CA LYS A 259 -31.53 -46.34 -1.16
C LYS A 259 -30.10 -46.86 -1.04
N TYR A 260 -29.14 -45.95 -1.01
CA TYR A 260 -27.75 -46.27 -0.70
C TYR A 260 -27.64 -46.60 0.80
N SER A 261 -27.90 -47.85 1.19
CA SER A 261 -27.89 -48.29 2.60
C SER A 261 -26.53 -48.87 3.05
N SER A 262 -25.60 -49.06 2.13
CA SER A 262 -24.25 -49.58 2.42
C SER A 262 -23.18 -48.62 1.89
N SER A 263 -22.04 -48.60 2.57
CA SER A 263 -20.85 -47.91 2.07
C SER A 263 -20.55 -48.43 0.66
N ILE A 264 -20.47 -47.57 -0.35
CA ILE A 264 -20.16 -47.92 -1.75
C ILE A 264 -18.89 -48.81 -1.84
N LEU A 265 -18.01 -48.69 -0.84
CA LEU A 265 -16.81 -49.52 -0.64
C LEU A 265 -17.08 -51.01 -0.44
N SER A 266 -18.24 -51.41 0.10
CA SER A 266 -18.62 -52.82 0.31
C SER A 266 -19.24 -53.46 -0.93
N MET A 267 -19.58 -52.67 -1.95
CA MET A 267 -20.11 -53.15 -3.23
C MET A 267 -19.01 -53.25 -4.31
N MET A 268 -17.80 -52.76 -4.02
CA MET A 268 -16.65 -52.80 -4.93
C MET A 268 -15.79 -54.05 -4.75
N LYS A 269 -15.21 -54.53 -5.84
CA LYS A 269 -14.23 -55.62 -5.83
C LYS A 269 -12.93 -55.16 -5.17
N ASP A 270 -12.35 -55.99 -4.28
CA ASP A 270 -11.15 -55.64 -3.49
C ASP A 270 -9.96 -55.22 -4.37
N SER A 271 -9.81 -55.78 -5.56
CA SER A 271 -8.75 -55.45 -6.52
C SER A 271 -8.79 -54.00 -7.02
N ILE A 272 -9.96 -53.36 -7.05
CA ILE A 272 -10.16 -51.98 -7.56
C ILE A 272 -10.25 -50.98 -6.41
N LYS A 273 -10.58 -51.44 -5.20
CA LYS A 273 -10.85 -50.61 -4.03
C LYS A 273 -9.71 -49.65 -3.70
N ASN A 274 -8.47 -50.13 -3.68
CA ASN A 274 -7.30 -49.28 -3.38
C ASN A 274 -7.03 -48.24 -4.48
N ALA A 275 -7.17 -48.62 -5.75
CA ALA A 275 -7.00 -47.69 -6.87
C ALA A 275 -8.08 -46.59 -6.86
N CYS A 276 -9.34 -46.96 -6.60
CA CYS A 276 -10.44 -46.00 -6.48
C CYS A 276 -10.24 -45.05 -5.30
N LEU A 277 -9.82 -45.56 -4.14
CA LEU A 277 -9.53 -44.73 -2.96
C LEU A 277 -8.38 -43.75 -3.22
N GLN A 278 -7.29 -44.21 -3.83
CA GLN A 278 -6.14 -43.35 -4.18
C GLN A 278 -6.51 -42.28 -5.20
N GLN A 279 -7.31 -42.61 -6.21
CA GLN A 279 -7.80 -41.64 -7.20
C GLN A 279 -8.73 -40.61 -6.56
N SER A 280 -9.69 -41.05 -5.73
CA SER A 280 -10.58 -40.15 -5.00
C SER A 280 -9.81 -39.22 -4.06
N LEU A 281 -8.83 -39.74 -3.34
CA LEU A 281 -7.98 -38.97 -2.45
C LEU A 281 -7.15 -37.95 -3.23
N SER A 282 -6.60 -38.33 -4.38
CA SER A 282 -5.88 -37.43 -5.28
C SER A 282 -6.79 -36.32 -5.83
N ASN A 283 -8.00 -36.65 -6.28
CA ASN A 283 -8.99 -35.66 -6.72
C ASN A 283 -9.37 -34.69 -5.60
N CYS A 284 -9.61 -35.18 -4.39
CA CYS A 284 -9.90 -34.34 -3.22
C CYS A 284 -8.73 -33.39 -2.90
N ARG A 285 -7.48 -33.88 -2.98
CA ARG A 285 -6.28 -33.04 -2.80
C ARG A 285 -6.17 -31.97 -3.88
N ASN A 286 -6.46 -32.30 -5.13
CA ASN A 286 -6.43 -31.34 -6.25
C ASN A 286 -7.52 -30.28 -6.11
N ILE A 287 -8.75 -30.67 -5.77
CA ILE A 287 -9.85 -29.73 -5.49
C ILE A 287 -9.44 -28.81 -4.36
N LYS A 288 -8.93 -29.35 -3.25
CA LYS A 288 -8.48 -28.55 -2.11
C LYS A 288 -7.41 -27.55 -2.53
N GLY A 289 -6.36 -27.99 -3.22
CA GLY A 289 -5.28 -27.11 -3.66
C GLY A 289 -5.78 -25.98 -4.57
N LEU A 290 -6.69 -26.28 -5.49
CA LEU A 290 -7.30 -25.28 -6.36
C LEU A 290 -8.18 -24.30 -5.56
N LEU A 291 -8.97 -24.77 -4.61
CA LEU A 291 -9.77 -23.91 -3.75
C LEU A 291 -8.90 -23.02 -2.86
N ASP A 292 -7.82 -23.56 -2.30
CA ASP A 292 -6.87 -22.79 -1.47
C ASP A 292 -6.24 -21.64 -2.28
N ILE A 293 -5.85 -21.89 -3.54
CA ILE A 293 -5.36 -20.84 -4.46
C ILE A 293 -6.45 -19.79 -4.71
N ASN A 294 -7.67 -20.21 -5.04
CA ASN A 294 -8.76 -19.25 -5.31
C ASN A 294 -9.15 -18.43 -4.07
N VAL A 295 -9.12 -19.03 -2.87
CA VAL A 295 -9.38 -18.31 -1.61
C VAL A 295 -8.28 -17.28 -1.36
N SER A 296 -7.01 -17.65 -1.56
CA SER A 296 -5.89 -16.72 -1.47
C SER A 296 -6.04 -15.59 -2.49
N ASP A 297 -6.31 -15.90 -3.75
CA ASP A 297 -6.49 -14.89 -4.80
C ASP A 297 -7.68 -13.97 -4.49
N ALA A 298 -8.80 -14.52 -4.05
CA ALA A 298 -9.98 -13.73 -3.65
C ALA A 298 -9.65 -12.79 -2.47
N SER A 299 -8.88 -13.24 -1.48
CA SER A 299 -8.44 -12.36 -0.39
C SER A 299 -7.56 -11.21 -0.87
N ILE A 300 -6.61 -11.47 -1.79
CA ILE A 300 -5.73 -10.45 -2.37
C ILE A 300 -6.56 -9.42 -3.17
N GLN A 301 -7.52 -9.89 -3.96
CA GLN A 301 -8.40 -9.00 -4.72
C GLN A 301 -9.30 -8.17 -3.82
N ASN A 302 -9.83 -8.76 -2.74
CA ASN A 302 -10.61 -8.02 -1.76
C ASN A 302 -9.77 -6.93 -1.08
N ASP A 303 -8.52 -7.22 -0.71
CA ASP A 303 -7.60 -6.22 -0.15
C ASP A 303 -7.32 -5.09 -1.14
N ASN A 304 -7.14 -5.41 -2.43
CA ASN A 304 -6.97 -4.41 -3.48
C ASN A 304 -8.23 -3.54 -3.65
N LEU A 305 -9.41 -4.16 -3.62
CA LEU A 305 -10.69 -3.45 -3.67
C LEU A 305 -10.87 -2.50 -2.48
N LEU A 306 -10.49 -2.91 -1.27
CA LEU A 306 -10.48 -2.05 -0.10
C LEU A 306 -9.53 -0.86 -0.31
N LYS A 307 -8.30 -1.10 -0.78
CA LYS A 307 -7.33 -0.03 -1.08
C LYS A 307 -7.87 0.98 -2.11
N TYR A 308 -8.47 0.51 -3.20
CA TYR A 308 -9.06 1.38 -4.22
C TYR A 308 -10.22 2.23 -3.68
N LYS A 309 -11.12 1.64 -2.90
CA LYS A 309 -12.25 2.36 -2.28
C LYS A 309 -11.79 3.37 -1.23
N ILE A 310 -10.78 3.02 -0.43
CA ILE A 310 -10.17 3.90 0.58
C ILE A 310 -9.59 5.14 -0.10
N GLU A 311 -8.75 4.95 -1.13
CA GLU A 311 -8.18 6.06 -1.90
C GLU A 311 -9.24 6.94 -2.56
N TRP A 312 -10.28 6.32 -3.09
CA TRP A 312 -11.41 7.04 -3.68
C TRP A 312 -12.02 8.00 -2.67
N HIS A 313 -12.38 7.52 -1.48
CA HIS A 313 -12.93 8.37 -0.42
C HIS A 313 -11.90 9.38 0.11
N ARG A 314 -10.62 9.00 0.22
CA ARG A 314 -9.54 9.87 0.68
C ARG A 314 -9.44 11.14 -0.17
N LYS A 315 -9.63 11.03 -1.48
CA LYS A 315 -9.58 12.20 -2.38
C LYS A 315 -10.66 13.23 -2.04
N PHE A 316 -11.86 12.80 -1.68
CA PHE A 316 -12.96 13.67 -1.28
C PHE A 316 -12.83 14.20 0.15
N THR A 317 -12.56 13.31 1.11
CA THR A 317 -12.49 13.68 2.53
C THR A 317 -11.39 14.71 2.78
N LEU A 318 -10.31 14.65 2.01
CA LEU A 318 -9.20 15.59 2.12
C LEU A 318 -9.54 17.01 1.67
N SER A 319 -10.33 17.16 0.60
CA SER A 319 -10.83 18.48 0.18
C SER A 319 -11.89 19.01 1.15
N PHE A 320 -12.76 18.12 1.67
CA PHE A 320 -13.77 18.47 2.65
C PHE A 320 -13.16 18.87 4.01
N ALA A 321 -12.03 18.27 4.39
CA ALA A 321 -11.32 18.57 5.63
C ALA A 321 -10.95 20.06 5.75
N CYS A 322 -10.55 20.70 4.64
CA CYS A 322 -10.24 22.13 4.63
C CYS A 322 -11.47 22.98 4.99
N LEU A 323 -12.65 22.64 4.45
CA LEU A 323 -13.89 23.34 4.78
C LEU A 323 -14.28 23.09 6.23
N LEU A 324 -14.25 21.84 6.67
CA LEU A 324 -14.62 21.46 8.03
C LEU A 324 -13.76 22.16 9.09
N LEU A 325 -12.43 22.19 8.91
CA LEU A 325 -11.54 22.85 9.85
C LEU A 325 -11.72 24.38 9.86
N PHE A 326 -12.02 24.99 8.71
CA PHE A 326 -12.42 26.40 8.69
C PHE A 326 -13.72 26.66 9.46
N LEU A 327 -14.73 25.79 9.29
CA LEU A 327 -15.99 25.86 10.04
C LEU A 327 -15.77 25.74 11.55
N ILE A 328 -14.68 25.13 12.00
CA ILE A 328 -14.30 25.03 13.42
C ILE A 328 -13.49 26.26 13.85
N GLY A 329 -12.45 26.61 13.08
CA GLY A 329 -11.51 27.68 13.41
C GLY A 329 -12.16 29.06 13.44
N ALA A 330 -12.95 29.41 12.43
CA ALA A 330 -13.52 30.75 12.34
C ALA A 330 -14.46 31.12 13.52
N PRO A 331 -15.38 30.25 13.97
CA PRO A 331 -16.12 30.49 15.22
C PRO A 331 -15.21 30.59 16.44
N LEU A 332 -14.21 29.71 16.59
CA LEU A 332 -13.28 29.71 17.73
C LEU A 332 -12.49 31.03 17.80
N GLY A 333 -11.97 31.52 16.68
CA GLY A 333 -11.30 32.82 16.60
C GLY A 333 -12.21 33.98 17.01
N SER A 334 -13.47 33.96 16.59
CA SER A 334 -14.42 35.03 16.96
C SER A 334 -14.89 35.00 18.43
N ILE A 335 -14.85 33.82 19.07
CA ILE A 335 -15.31 33.61 20.46
C ILE A 335 -14.19 33.93 21.46
N ILE A 336 -12.95 33.53 21.19
CA ILE A 336 -11.83 33.63 22.12
C ILE A 336 -11.16 35.00 21.97
N ARG A 337 -11.65 35.99 22.75
CA ARG A 337 -11.17 37.38 22.75
C ARG A 337 -10.12 37.70 23.83
N LYS A 338 -9.86 36.76 24.76
CA LYS A 338 -8.90 36.92 25.87
C LYS A 338 -7.87 35.81 25.77
N GLY A 339 -6.64 36.13 25.37
CA GLY A 339 -5.58 35.13 25.20
C GLY A 339 -4.34 35.54 24.42
N GLY A 340 -4.34 36.69 23.73
CA GLY A 340 -3.27 37.09 22.82
C GLY A 340 -3.36 36.35 21.48
N LEU A 341 -2.72 36.94 20.45
CA LEU A 341 -2.71 36.49 19.05
C LEU A 341 -2.53 34.97 18.81
N GLY A 342 -1.98 34.20 19.76
CA GLY A 342 -1.74 32.77 19.58
C GLY A 342 -2.86 31.80 20.01
N MET A 343 -3.85 32.22 20.81
CA MET A 343 -4.81 31.28 21.40
C MET A 343 -5.78 30.63 20.40
N PRO A 344 -6.40 31.37 19.46
CA PRO A 344 -7.20 30.77 18.38
C PRO A 344 -6.41 29.81 17.49
N MET A 345 -5.14 30.13 17.23
CA MET A 345 -4.23 29.30 16.44
C MET A 345 -3.95 27.96 17.14
N LEU A 346 -3.67 27.98 18.45
CA LEU A 346 -3.43 26.78 19.26
C LEU A 346 -4.60 25.80 19.18
N PHE A 347 -5.83 26.28 19.38
CA PHE A 347 -7.02 25.45 19.30
C PHE A 347 -7.25 24.89 17.89
N SER A 348 -7.00 25.69 16.85
CA SER A 348 -7.09 25.24 15.46
C SER A 348 -6.10 24.09 15.16
N ILE A 349 -4.87 24.19 15.66
CA ILE A 349 -3.87 23.12 15.55
C ILE A 349 -4.31 21.88 16.32
N CYS A 350 -4.86 22.04 17.53
CA CYS A 350 -5.36 20.92 18.32
C CYS A 350 -6.48 20.16 17.58
N PHE A 351 -7.48 20.86 17.05
CA PHE A 351 -8.55 20.23 16.25
C PHE A 351 -8.02 19.60 14.96
N PHE A 352 -7.00 20.20 14.33
CA PHE A 352 -6.32 19.59 13.18
C PHE A 352 -5.64 18.27 13.54
N LEU A 353 -4.90 18.22 14.65
CA LEU A 353 -4.26 16.98 15.12
C LEU A 353 -5.29 15.90 15.45
N VAL A 354 -6.37 16.27 16.15
CA VAL A 354 -7.47 15.36 16.45
C VAL A 354 -8.10 14.81 15.16
N PHE A 355 -8.41 15.68 14.20
CA PHE A 355 -8.91 15.27 12.88
C PHE A 355 -7.94 14.27 12.21
N HIS A 356 -6.64 14.57 12.20
CA HIS A 356 -5.64 13.75 11.54
C HIS A 356 -5.48 12.38 12.19
N ILE A 357 -5.42 12.33 13.52
CA ILE A 357 -5.33 11.06 14.28
C ILE A 357 -6.56 10.20 14.01
N ILE A 358 -7.75 10.77 14.11
CA ILE A 358 -9.01 10.03 13.88
C ILE A 358 -9.08 9.55 12.42
N SER A 359 -8.64 10.37 11.46
CA SER A 359 -8.59 9.99 10.04
C SER A 359 -7.63 8.82 9.80
N ILE A 360 -6.44 8.81 10.42
CA ILE A 360 -5.49 7.69 10.31
C ILE A 360 -6.09 6.42 10.93
N VAL A 361 -6.75 6.54 12.08
CA VAL A 361 -7.41 5.40 12.74
C VAL A 361 -8.52 4.85 11.83
N GLY A 362 -9.35 5.71 11.26
CA GLY A 362 -10.42 5.32 10.33
C GLY A 362 -9.90 4.65 9.06
N GLU A 363 -8.79 5.14 8.51
CA GLU A 363 -8.08 4.52 7.37
C GLU A 363 -7.56 3.14 7.73
N LYS A 364 -6.90 2.99 8.89
CA LYS A 364 -6.39 1.69 9.37
C LYS A 364 -7.52 0.67 9.62
N LEU A 365 -8.62 1.09 10.21
CA LEU A 365 -9.81 0.24 10.42
C LEU A 365 -10.47 -0.18 9.11
N SER A 366 -10.42 0.68 8.09
CA SER A 366 -10.91 0.34 6.75
C SER A 366 -9.98 -0.65 6.05
N HIS A 367 -8.67 -0.47 6.20
CA HIS A 367 -7.67 -1.38 5.63
C HIS A 367 -7.72 -2.78 6.24
N SER A 368 -8.01 -2.90 7.54
CA SER A 368 -8.16 -4.21 8.19
C SER A 368 -9.51 -4.88 7.92
N GLY A 369 -10.41 -4.24 7.16
CA GLY A 369 -11.77 -4.73 6.92
C GLY A 369 -12.71 -4.64 8.13
N ALA A 370 -12.28 -4.01 9.23
CA ALA A 370 -13.11 -3.86 10.43
C ALA A 370 -14.24 -2.85 10.24
N LEU A 371 -14.02 -1.81 9.43
CA LEU A 371 -15.04 -0.85 9.00
C LEU A 371 -15.14 -0.81 7.47
N PRO A 372 -16.36 -0.60 6.92
CA PRO A 372 -16.51 -0.28 5.51
C PRO A 372 -15.68 0.96 5.13
N PRO A 373 -15.04 1.02 3.93
CA PRO A 373 -14.23 2.16 3.52
C PRO A 373 -14.92 3.51 3.60
N PHE A 374 -16.23 3.55 3.32
CA PHE A 374 -17.04 4.75 3.47
C PHE A 374 -17.08 5.22 4.94
N ALA A 375 -17.39 4.32 5.87
CA ALA A 375 -17.52 4.68 7.28
C ALA A 375 -16.18 5.09 7.89
N GLY A 376 -15.10 4.35 7.61
CA GLY A 376 -13.80 4.66 8.21
C GLY A 376 -13.17 5.95 7.66
N MET A 377 -13.27 6.23 6.36
CA MET A 377 -12.69 7.44 5.78
C MET A 377 -13.45 8.72 6.17
N TRP A 378 -14.77 8.62 6.38
CA TRP A 378 -15.59 9.76 6.80
C TRP A 378 -15.70 9.91 8.32
N LEU A 379 -15.13 8.99 9.10
CA LEU A 379 -15.25 8.92 10.56
C LEU A 379 -14.88 10.26 11.25
N ALA A 380 -13.72 10.81 10.90
CA ALA A 380 -13.25 12.08 11.46
C ALA A 380 -14.23 13.23 11.12
N THR A 381 -14.72 13.26 9.90
CA THR A 381 -15.69 14.25 9.41
C THR A 381 -17.01 14.13 10.15
N SER A 382 -17.56 12.92 10.28
CA SER A 382 -18.83 12.68 10.98
C SER A 382 -18.77 13.03 12.46
N MET A 383 -17.61 12.88 13.09
CA MET A 383 -17.42 13.20 14.51
C MET A 383 -17.24 14.71 14.75
N LEU A 384 -16.51 15.40 13.88
CA LEU A 384 -16.20 16.82 14.06
C LEU A 384 -17.25 17.76 13.45
N LEU A 385 -18.04 17.32 12.47
CA LEU A 385 -19.08 18.14 11.84
C LEU A 385 -20.14 18.63 12.86
N PRO A 386 -20.69 17.78 13.76
CA PRO A 386 -21.61 18.25 14.80
C PRO A 386 -20.98 19.29 15.73
N ILE A 387 -19.69 19.12 16.07
CA ILE A 387 -18.94 20.06 16.90
C ILE A 387 -18.77 21.40 16.17
N ALA A 388 -18.43 21.37 14.88
CA ALA A 388 -18.33 22.55 14.04
C ALA A 388 -19.66 23.32 14.00
N LEU A 389 -20.78 22.63 13.75
CA LEU A 389 -22.12 23.24 13.73
C LEU A 389 -22.52 23.82 15.10
N PHE A 390 -22.17 23.13 16.18
CA PHE A 390 -22.40 23.61 17.54
C PHE A 390 -21.61 24.91 17.82
N LEU A 391 -20.33 24.97 17.43
CA LEU A 391 -19.48 26.15 17.59
C LEU A 391 -20.00 27.34 16.79
N ILE A 392 -20.47 27.12 15.55
CA ILE A 392 -21.11 28.16 14.72
C ILE A 392 -22.34 28.73 15.43
N ASN A 393 -23.22 27.87 15.95
CA ASN A 393 -24.43 28.32 16.66
C ASN A 393 -24.08 29.12 17.94
N LYS A 394 -23.01 28.73 18.64
CA LYS A 394 -22.52 29.45 19.81
C LYS A 394 -21.91 30.81 19.46
N ALA A 395 -21.11 30.89 18.40
CA ALA A 395 -20.55 32.15 17.91
C ALA A 395 -21.65 33.14 17.48
N LYS A 396 -22.74 32.63 16.90
CA LYS A 396 -23.92 33.45 16.55
C LYS A 396 -24.58 34.09 17.76
N LYS A 397 -24.60 33.41 18.92
CA LYS A 397 -25.27 33.86 20.14
C LYS A 397 -24.36 34.67 21.09
N ASP A 398 -23.16 35.06 20.65
CA ASP A 398 -22.11 35.73 21.47
C ASP A 398 -21.86 35.06 22.84
N SER A 399 -22.11 33.75 22.93
CA SER A 399 -21.97 33.01 24.19
C SER A 399 -20.49 32.66 24.38
N GLN A 400 -19.91 33.11 25.48
CA GLN A 400 -18.58 32.62 25.92
C GLN A 400 -18.69 31.12 26.22
N VAL A 401 -18.17 30.30 25.30
CA VAL A 401 -18.23 28.82 25.37
C VAL A 401 -17.40 28.28 26.54
N PHE A 402 -16.40 29.04 26.99
CA PHE A 402 -15.42 28.62 27.99
C PHE A 402 -15.45 29.48 29.26
N ASN A 403 -16.63 29.66 29.87
CA ASN A 403 -16.65 30.07 31.28
C ASN A 403 -16.35 28.85 32.16
N LEU A 404 -15.21 28.89 32.87
CA LEU A 404 -14.79 27.85 33.81
C LEU A 404 -15.90 27.52 34.83
N ASP A 405 -16.73 28.49 35.17
CA ASP A 405 -17.87 28.32 36.09
C ASP A 405 -19.00 27.48 35.50
N THR A 406 -19.24 27.55 34.19
CA THR A 406 -20.25 26.72 33.51
C THR A 406 -19.82 25.25 33.47
N TYR A 407 -18.52 24.98 33.27
CA TYR A 407 -17.96 23.62 33.34
C TYR A 407 -17.98 23.07 34.76
N LYS A 408 -17.67 23.89 35.79
CA LYS A 408 -17.80 23.48 37.20
C LYS A 408 -19.23 23.12 37.58
N VAL A 409 -20.23 23.85 37.07
CA VAL A 409 -21.65 23.53 37.31
C VAL A 409 -22.08 22.26 36.57
N PHE A 410 -21.61 22.03 35.35
CA PHE A 410 -21.88 20.79 34.60
C PHE A 410 -21.24 19.56 35.27
N PHE A 411 -19.98 19.66 35.69
CA PHE A 411 -19.30 18.61 36.44
C PHE A 411 -19.95 18.38 37.82
N LYS A 412 -20.36 19.43 38.53
CA LYS A 412 -21.14 19.29 39.78
C LYS A 412 -22.48 18.60 39.56
N ARG A 413 -23.20 18.87 38.45
CA ARG A 413 -24.45 18.16 38.11
C ARG A 413 -24.22 16.68 37.83
N ILE A 414 -23.17 16.34 37.10
CA ILE A 414 -22.80 14.94 36.86
C ILE A 414 -22.43 14.25 38.18
N GLN A 415 -21.62 14.91 39.02
CA GLN A 415 -21.24 14.38 40.33
C GLN A 415 -22.45 14.22 41.28
N GLN A 416 -23.44 15.10 41.21
CA GLN A 416 -24.70 14.99 41.95
C GLN A 416 -25.61 13.87 41.43
N LEU A 417 -25.54 13.52 40.14
CA LEU A 417 -26.25 12.37 39.58
C LEU A 417 -25.62 11.04 40.05
N PHE A 418 -24.30 10.97 40.17
CA PHE A 418 -23.60 9.81 40.71
C PHE A 418 -23.69 9.68 42.24
N ASN A 419 -23.85 10.79 42.98
CA ASN A 419 -24.06 10.78 44.43
C ASN A 419 -25.53 10.58 44.84
N LYS A 420 -26.47 10.46 43.90
CA LYS A 420 -27.90 10.21 44.19
C LYS A 420 -28.27 8.73 44.24
N SER A 421 -27.32 7.80 44.06
CA SER A 421 -27.56 6.35 44.22
C SER A 421 -26.83 5.75 45.44
N LYS A 422 -26.96 6.40 46.60
CA LYS A 422 -26.59 5.79 47.88
C LYS A 422 -27.72 5.95 48.88
#